data_AF-A0A0D3J8Y1-F1
#
_entry.id   AF-A0A0D3J8Y1-F1
#
_cell.length_a   1.000
_cell.length_b   1.000
_cell.length_c   1.000
_cell.angle_alpha   90.00
_cell.angle_beta   90.00
_cell.angle_gamma   90.00
#
_symmetry.space_group_name_H-M   'P 1'
#
loop_
_entity.id
_entity.type
_entity.pdbx_description
1 polymer ?
#
loop_
_entity_poly.entity_id
_entity_poly.type
_entity_poly.pdbx_seq_one_letter_code
_entity_poly.pdbx_strand_id
1 'polypeptide(L)'
;TAKDLTPMMAGNDGFFYFLPKFVQHAGEECRDSLTRFFLSDGDVLDLCPSWTSHYPSGWRPSPPRRCVALGLNPLELLANPSKTEWRVQDLNKDPQLPYADAAFDLVTNSLS
;
A
#
# COMPACT_ATOMS: atom_id res chain seq x y z
N THR A 1 5.19 17.60 11.07
CA THR A 1 4.32 18.27 12.07
C THR A 1 2.87 17.89 11.79
N ALA A 2 1.93 18.01 12.74
CA ALA A 2 0.51 17.65 12.52
C ALA A 2 -0.13 18.38 11.31
N LYS A 3 0.40 19.55 10.96
CA LYS A 3 0.03 20.32 9.78
C LYS A 3 0.31 19.59 8.46
N ASP A 4 1.36 18.77 8.40
CA ASP A 4 1.77 18.07 7.17
C ASP A 4 0.87 16.86 6.86
N LEU A 5 0.11 16.39 7.85
CA LEU A 5 -0.84 15.27 7.72
C LEU A 5 -2.30 15.76 7.56
N THR A 6 -2.50 17.08 7.52
CA THR A 6 -3.83 17.65 7.29
C THR A 6 -4.14 17.60 5.78
N PRO A 7 -5.26 17.00 5.35
CA PRO A 7 -5.61 16.96 3.93
C PRO A 7 -5.69 18.35 3.31
N MET A 8 -5.12 18.53 2.11
CA MET A 8 -5.17 19.81 1.38
C MET A 8 -6.58 20.18 0.93
N MET A 9 -7.42 19.18 0.69
CA MET A 9 -8.84 19.31 0.39
C MET A 9 -9.62 18.48 1.40
N ALA A 10 -10.55 19.11 2.11
CA ALA A 10 -11.43 18.38 3.02
C ALA A 10 -12.45 17.56 2.23
N GLY A 11 -12.61 16.27 2.57
CA GLY A 11 -13.51 15.36 1.88
C GLY A 11 -13.62 14.01 2.61
N ASN A 12 -14.66 13.25 2.28
CA ASN A 12 -14.79 11.85 2.71
C ASN A 12 -14.64 10.94 1.48
N ASP A 13 -13.44 10.42 1.34
CA ASP A 13 -13.04 9.55 0.23
C ASP A 13 -13.69 8.16 0.35
N GLY A 14 -14.35 7.86 1.47
CA GLY A 14 -14.94 6.55 1.76
C GLY A 14 -15.92 6.09 0.69
N PHE A 15 -16.70 6.99 0.07
CA PHE A 15 -17.58 6.61 -1.05
C PHE A 15 -16.79 6.23 -2.30
N PHE A 16 -15.67 6.92 -2.57
CA PHE A 16 -14.82 6.59 -3.70
C PHE A 16 -14.19 5.21 -3.53
N TYR A 17 -13.68 4.87 -2.34
CA TYR A 17 -13.02 3.59 -2.07
C TYR A 17 -13.97 2.45 -1.65
N PHE A 18 -15.28 2.71 -1.53
CA PHE A 18 -16.25 1.71 -1.10
C PHE A 18 -16.32 0.49 -2.03
N LEU A 19 -16.43 0.74 -3.34
CA LEU A 19 -16.40 -0.33 -4.33
C LEU A 19 -14.95 -0.62 -4.74
N PRO A 20 -14.54 -1.92 -4.76
CA PRO A 20 -13.21 -2.30 -5.20
C PRO A 20 -13.02 -1.94 -6.67
N LYS A 21 -11.79 -1.56 -7.00
CA LYS A 21 -11.36 -1.14 -8.32
C LYS A 21 -10.27 -2.10 -8.77
N PHE A 22 -10.71 -3.19 -9.39
CA PHE A 22 -9.83 -4.12 -10.08
C PHE A 22 -9.40 -3.58 -11.44
N VAL A 23 -8.80 -2.40 -11.41
CA VAL A 23 -8.26 -1.68 -12.58
C VAL A 23 -6.82 -1.31 -12.31
N GLN A 24 -6.14 -0.83 -13.34
CA GLN A 24 -4.79 -0.34 -13.24
C GLN A 24 -4.83 1.18 -13.24
N HIS A 25 -4.38 1.78 -12.13
CA HIS A 25 -4.45 3.23 -11.95
C HIS A 25 -3.30 3.98 -12.63
N ALA A 26 -2.16 3.31 -12.80
CA ALA A 26 -1.00 3.82 -13.52
C ALA A 26 -0.90 3.21 -14.93
N GLY A 27 -0.41 3.99 -15.89
CA GLY A 27 -0.07 3.52 -17.23
C GLY A 27 1.06 2.49 -17.21
N GLU A 28 1.14 1.66 -18.25
CA GLU A 28 2.07 0.53 -18.34
C GLU A 28 3.53 0.94 -18.10
N GLU A 29 3.99 2.01 -18.74
CA GLU A 29 5.38 2.47 -18.65
C GLU A 29 5.76 2.93 -17.23
N CYS A 30 4.79 3.52 -16.51
CA CYS A 30 4.97 3.93 -15.11
C CYS A 30 5.11 2.68 -14.22
N ARG A 31 4.23 1.70 -14.41
CA ARG A 31 4.24 0.44 -13.66
C ARG A 31 5.53 -0.35 -13.90
N ASP A 32 5.97 -0.39 -15.14
CA ASP A 32 7.22 -0.99 -15.56
C ASP A 32 8.43 -0.33 -14.90
N SER A 33 8.43 1.01 -14.85
CA SER A 33 9.50 1.78 -14.21
C SER A 33 9.51 1.54 -12.70
N LEU A 34 8.35 1.52 -12.06
CA LEU A 34 8.20 1.21 -10.63
C LEU A 34 8.67 -0.22 -10.33
N THR A 35 8.31 -1.19 -11.17
CA THR A 35 8.74 -2.58 -11.05
C THR A 35 10.25 -2.75 -11.11
N ARG A 36 10.92 -1.98 -11.97
CA ARG A 36 12.39 -1.96 -12.05
C ARG A 36 13.04 -1.24 -10.87
N PHE A 37 12.37 -0.24 -10.32
CA PHE A 37 12.84 0.54 -9.18
C PHE A 37 12.74 -0.24 -7.87
N PHE A 38 11.65 -0.99 -7.68
CA PHE A 38 11.42 -1.74 -6.45
C PHE A 38 12.23 -3.04 -6.44
N LEU A 39 13.36 -3.00 -5.75
CA LEU A 39 14.07 -4.16 -5.23
C LEU A 39 13.86 -4.16 -3.71
N SER A 40 12.93 -4.97 -3.22
CA SER A 40 12.69 -5.06 -1.78
C SER A 40 13.17 -6.39 -1.22
N ASP A 41 14.16 -6.28 -0.33
CA ASP A 41 14.54 -7.30 0.62
C ASP A 41 14.35 -6.71 2.02
N GLY A 42 13.85 -7.51 2.97
CA GLY A 42 13.45 -7.05 4.30
C GLY A 42 11.94 -6.96 4.52
N ASP A 43 11.56 -6.41 5.68
CA ASP A 43 10.16 -6.24 6.08
C ASP A 43 9.57 -4.96 5.48
N VAL A 44 8.47 -5.10 4.75
CA VAL A 44 7.89 -4.01 3.94
C VAL A 44 6.52 -3.60 4.48
N LEU A 45 6.30 -2.30 4.63
CA LEU A 45 4.98 -1.69 4.79
C LEU A 45 4.58 -1.02 3.48
N ASP A 46 3.54 -1.53 2.82
CA ASP A 46 2.97 -0.91 1.62
C ASP A 46 1.71 -0.12 1.99
N LEU A 47 1.80 1.19 1.82
CA LEU A 47 0.75 2.15 2.14
C LEU A 47 -0.11 2.43 0.91
N CYS A 48 -1.42 2.40 1.13
CA CYS A 48 -2.44 2.62 0.13
C CYS A 48 -2.33 1.73 -1.13
N PRO A 49 -1.96 0.43 -1.04
CA PRO A 49 -1.90 -0.41 -2.22
C PRO A 49 -3.31 -0.82 -2.67
N SER A 50 -3.39 -1.24 -3.93
CA SER A 50 -4.58 -1.85 -4.52
C SER A 50 -4.44 -3.38 -4.55
N TRP A 51 -5.22 -4.04 -5.40
CA TRP A 51 -5.15 -5.48 -5.68
C TRP A 51 -3.87 -5.91 -6.39
N THR A 52 -3.09 -4.96 -6.88
CA THR A 52 -1.71 -5.18 -7.32
C THR A 52 -0.75 -4.24 -6.60
N SER A 53 0.52 -4.63 -6.55
CA SER A 53 1.64 -3.74 -6.20
C SER A 53 2.66 -3.79 -7.34
N HIS A 54 3.51 -2.78 -7.45
CA HIS A 54 4.53 -2.70 -8.52
C HIS A 54 5.81 -3.46 -8.16
N TYR A 55 5.68 -4.64 -7.55
CA TYR A 55 6.84 -5.50 -7.31
C TYR A 55 7.08 -6.42 -8.51
N PRO A 56 8.31 -6.93 -8.69
CA PRO A 56 8.62 -7.89 -9.74
C PRO A 56 7.63 -9.06 -9.79
N SER A 57 7.34 -9.56 -10.98
CA SER A 57 6.40 -10.67 -11.15
C SER A 57 6.83 -11.89 -10.32
N GLY A 58 5.89 -12.46 -9.57
CA GLY A 58 6.14 -13.59 -8.67
C GLY A 58 6.86 -13.22 -7.37
N TRP A 59 7.20 -11.95 -7.16
CA TRP A 59 7.79 -11.50 -5.90
C TRP A 59 6.80 -11.67 -4.75
N ARG A 60 7.30 -12.33 -3.71
CA ARG A 60 6.70 -12.41 -2.38
C ARG A 60 7.84 -12.37 -1.37
N PRO A 61 7.64 -11.76 -0.19
CA PRO A 61 8.64 -11.80 0.86
C PRO A 61 8.90 -13.26 1.26
N SER A 62 10.18 -13.63 1.35
CA SER A 62 10.58 -14.97 1.79
C SER A 62 10.58 -15.04 3.31
N PRO A 63 9.98 -16.06 3.95
CA PRO A 63 10.02 -16.21 5.40
C PRO A 63 11.45 -16.15 5.95
N PRO A 64 11.70 -15.44 7.07
CA PRO A 64 10.71 -14.87 8.00
C PRO A 64 10.21 -13.46 7.64
N ARG A 65 10.55 -12.92 6.46
CA ARG A 65 10.15 -11.56 6.07
C ARG A 65 8.67 -11.45 5.78
N ARG A 66 8.13 -10.25 5.96
CA ARG A 66 6.73 -9.92 5.72
C ARG A 66 6.55 -8.67 4.86
N CYS A 67 5.43 -8.64 4.14
CA CYS A 67 4.95 -7.49 3.40
C CYS A 67 3.53 -7.19 3.85
N VAL A 68 3.38 -6.10 4.60
CA VAL A 68 2.13 -5.70 5.24
C VAL A 68 1.50 -4.59 4.42
N ALA A 69 0.24 -4.74 4.04
CA ALA A 69 -0.52 -3.67 3.37
C ALA A 69 -1.39 -2.89 4.35
N LEU A 70 -1.46 -1.57 4.19
CA LEU A 70 -2.41 -0.70 4.89
C LEU A 70 -3.18 0.13 3.86
N GLY A 71 -4.49 -0.09 3.75
CA GLY A 71 -5.32 0.57 2.74
C GLY A 71 -6.79 0.73 3.14
N LEU A 72 -7.63 1.10 2.18
CA LEU A 72 -9.05 1.41 2.44
C LEU A 72 -10.02 0.30 2.05
N ASN A 73 -9.71 -0.48 1.01
CA ASN A 73 -10.63 -1.49 0.49
C ASN A 73 -10.17 -2.92 0.84
N PRO A 74 -10.89 -3.67 1.68
CA PRO A 74 -10.47 -5.01 2.09
C PRO A 74 -10.42 -6.02 0.94
N LEU A 75 -11.25 -5.86 -0.10
CA LEU A 75 -11.29 -6.80 -1.23
C LEU A 75 -10.08 -6.62 -2.16
N GLU A 76 -9.64 -5.38 -2.36
CA GLU A 76 -8.38 -5.10 -3.06
C GLU A 76 -7.20 -5.68 -2.29
N LEU A 77 -7.11 -5.39 -0.99
CA LEU A 77 -6.01 -5.88 -0.14
C LEU A 77 -5.95 -7.41 -0.09
N LEU A 78 -7.10 -8.08 0.02
CA LEU A 78 -7.19 -9.54 0.01
C LEU A 78 -6.76 -10.15 -1.33
N ALA A 79 -7.04 -9.48 -2.44
CA ALA A 79 -6.69 -9.95 -3.78
C ALA A 79 -5.20 -9.76 -4.12
N ASN A 80 -4.45 -8.97 -3.33
CA ASN A 80 -3.06 -8.65 -3.62
C ASN A 80 -2.10 -9.81 -3.27
N PRO A 81 -1.48 -10.46 -4.27
CA PRO A 81 -0.64 -11.62 -4.04
C PRO A 81 0.67 -11.28 -3.35
N SER A 82 1.16 -10.04 -3.38
CA SER A 82 2.47 -9.72 -2.80
C SER A 82 2.44 -9.57 -1.28
N LYS A 83 1.26 -9.63 -0.65
CA LYS A 83 1.07 -9.35 0.78
C LYS A 83 1.02 -10.61 1.63
N THR A 84 1.65 -10.55 2.79
CA THR A 84 1.54 -11.58 3.83
C THR A 84 0.48 -11.24 4.86
N GLU A 85 0.27 -9.94 5.09
CA GLU A 85 -0.70 -9.41 6.05
C GLU A 85 -1.31 -8.13 5.48
N TRP A 86 -2.52 -7.79 5.90
CA TRP A 86 -3.16 -6.53 5.50
C TRP A 86 -4.04 -5.97 6.61
N ARG A 87 -4.22 -4.64 6.58
CA ARG A 87 -5.07 -3.90 7.51
C ARG A 87 -5.85 -2.81 6.77
N VAL A 88 -7.12 -2.69 7.11
CA VAL A 88 -7.94 -1.56 6.66
C VAL A 88 -7.80 -0.42 7.65
N GLN A 89 -7.32 0.73 7.20
CA GLN A 89 -7.22 1.94 8.00
C GLN A 89 -7.27 3.18 7.13
N ASP A 90 -8.10 4.14 7.54
CA ASP A 90 -8.25 5.44 6.89
C ASP A 90 -7.28 6.44 7.53
N LEU A 91 -6.15 6.66 6.88
CA LEU A 91 -5.09 7.56 7.36
C LEU A 91 -5.53 9.02 7.44
N ASN A 92 -6.61 9.42 6.74
CA ASN A 92 -7.18 10.76 6.87
C ASN A 92 -7.93 10.93 8.20
N LYS A 93 -8.42 9.84 8.79
CA LYS A 93 -9.12 9.83 10.10
C LYS A 93 -8.19 9.49 11.25
N ASP A 94 -7.35 8.48 11.05
CA ASP A 94 -6.36 8.03 12.02
C ASP A 94 -5.00 7.88 11.33
N PRO A 95 -4.14 8.91 11.40
CA PRO A 95 -2.83 8.89 10.76
C PRO A 95 -1.80 8.06 11.55
N GLN A 96 -2.14 7.56 12.74
CA GLN A 96 -1.20 6.78 13.56
C GLN A 96 -1.04 5.38 13.00
N LEU A 97 0.18 5.04 12.57
CA LEU A 97 0.49 3.71 12.10
C LEU A 97 0.47 2.72 13.28
N PRO A 98 -0.24 1.60 13.16
CA PRO A 98 -0.46 0.66 14.27
C PRO A 98 0.68 -0.35 14.39
N TYR A 99 1.91 0.12 14.26
CA TYR A 99 3.11 -0.69 14.26
C TYR A 99 4.16 -0.09 15.20
N ALA A 100 5.04 -0.91 15.74
CA ALA A 100 6.15 -0.42 16.56
C ALA A 100 7.14 0.40 15.71
N ASP A 101 7.84 1.31 16.37
CA ASP A 101 8.95 2.04 15.74
C ASP A 101 10.00 1.05 15.19
N ALA A 102 10.55 1.38 14.01
CA ALA A 102 11.53 0.55 13.30
C ALA A 102 11.08 -0.90 13.00
N ALA A 103 9.77 -1.17 12.95
CA ALA A 103 9.23 -2.50 12.65
C ALA A 103 9.32 -2.92 11.16
N PHE A 104 9.74 -2.02 10.28
CA PHE A 104 9.88 -2.25 8.84
C PHE A 104 11.19 -1.68 8.33
N ASP A 105 11.79 -2.40 7.39
CA ASP A 105 13.00 -2.01 6.68
C ASP A 105 12.68 -1.05 5.54
N LEU A 106 11.51 -1.19 4.90
CA LEU A 106 11.04 -0.35 3.79
C LEU A 106 9.57 0.06 3.94
N VAL A 107 9.28 1.29 3.51
CA VAL A 107 7.90 1.79 3.36
C VAL A 107 7.68 2.19 1.91
N THR A 108 6.67 1.62 1.26
CA THR A 108 6.23 1.99 -0.09
C THR A 108 4.91 2.73 -0.04
N ASN A 109 4.75 3.74 -0.89
CA ASN A 109 3.47 4.37 -1.18
C ASN A 109 3.50 4.73 -2.66
N SER A 110 2.89 3.89 -3.47
CA SER A 110 2.85 4.04 -4.92
C SER A 110 1.42 3.91 -5.40
N LEU A 111 1.02 4.78 -6.33
CA LEU A 111 -0.27 4.65 -7.00
C LEU A 111 -0.33 3.29 -7.71
N SER A 112 -1.09 2.35 -7.16
CA SER A 112 -1.29 1.00 -7.70
C SER A 112 -2.73 0.81 -8.16
#